data_AF-A0A1B7X2S7-F1
#
_entry.id   AF-A0A1B7X2S7-F1
#
_cell.length_a   1.000
_cell.length_b   1.000
_cell.length_c   1.000
_cell.angle_alpha   90.00
_cell.angle_beta   90.00
_cell.angle_gamma   90.00
#
_symmetry.space_group_name_H-M   'P 1'
#
loop_
_entity.id
_entity.type
_entity.pdbx_description
1 polymer ?
#
loop_
_entity_poly.entity_id
_entity_poly.type
_entity_poly.pdbx_seq_one_letter_code
_entity_poly.pdbx_strand_id
1 'polypeptide(L)'
;MIKPYKLPQDYIKWANFLDHSDKISLLSAQKPCDLTNDINVGKNLAYLYEKWFVGYPVYCVRRSLIEEMLETDVGDNISLFKNIDLGVPTYLLCFPESTIKSPVGNGFIDYLIVDIVENDVKNSENNEYKYLIFWGCFDSNNTLLFSGKGIRWDGTIKQSPFILSGLEKDAAFLVRNIVLQSILLLQYYPEIQQEMKSPTQSRGFGMAKPSEYRFPRWLGNEKTNNRITERGEGQKETAKKSKHYRSHHWRLQPCGEGRKDIKPVRVRGAWVNPDFEG
;
A
#
# COMPACT_ATOMS: atom_id res chain seq x y z
N MET A 1 -5.67 21.22 18.16
CA MET A 1 -5.32 21.22 16.73
C MET A 1 -4.22 20.20 16.51
N ILE A 2 -4.39 19.31 15.53
CA ILE A 2 -3.44 18.23 15.25
C ILE A 2 -2.18 18.82 14.59
N LYS A 3 -0.99 18.51 15.10
CA LYS A 3 0.28 18.99 14.52
C LYS A 3 0.43 18.52 13.05
N PRO A 4 0.82 19.40 12.12
CA PRO A 4 1.04 19.02 10.72
C PRO A 4 2.19 18.03 10.59
N TYR A 5 2.12 17.14 9.57
CA TYR A 5 3.26 16.31 9.22
C TYR A 5 4.24 17.08 8.32
N LYS A 6 5.53 16.92 8.58
CA LYS A 6 6.59 17.38 7.67
C LYS A 6 6.98 16.23 6.75
N LEU A 7 6.39 16.20 5.57
CA LEU A 7 6.69 15.23 4.52
C LEU A 7 7.97 15.63 3.74
N PRO A 8 8.69 14.68 3.11
CA PRO A 8 9.84 14.98 2.27
C PRO A 8 9.45 15.85 1.05
N GLN A 9 10.44 16.51 0.43
CA GLN A 9 10.20 17.52 -0.61
C GLN A 9 9.53 16.96 -1.88
N ASP A 10 9.81 15.72 -2.22
CA ASP A 10 9.31 15.00 -3.40
C ASP A 10 7.98 14.28 -3.15
N TYR A 11 7.29 14.57 -2.05
CA TYR A 11 6.00 13.98 -1.67
C TYR A 11 4.94 15.08 -1.57
N ILE A 12 3.67 14.67 -1.57
CA ILE A 12 2.54 15.59 -1.39
C ILE A 12 2.77 16.55 -0.21
N LYS A 13 2.52 17.83 -0.44
CA LYS A 13 2.54 18.83 0.64
C LYS A 13 1.37 18.60 1.58
N TRP A 14 1.61 18.69 2.88
CA TRP A 14 0.57 18.50 3.89
C TRP A 14 -0.66 19.41 3.69
N ALA A 15 -0.44 20.66 3.25
CA ALA A 15 -1.53 21.58 2.93
C ALA A 15 -2.44 21.08 1.79
N ASN A 16 -1.88 20.44 0.76
CA ASN A 16 -2.65 19.88 -0.35
C ASN A 16 -3.48 18.68 0.11
N PHE A 17 -2.94 17.86 1.02
CA PHE A 17 -3.71 16.78 1.64
C PHE A 17 -4.90 17.33 2.45
N LEU A 18 -4.72 18.43 3.20
CA LEU A 18 -5.82 19.08 3.92
C LEU A 18 -6.87 19.68 2.96
N ASP A 19 -6.46 20.28 1.84
CA ASP A 19 -7.40 20.76 0.81
C ASP A 19 -8.26 19.61 0.23
N HIS A 20 -7.67 18.42 0.04
CA HIS A 20 -8.45 17.23 -0.35
C HIS A 20 -9.47 16.82 0.72
N SER A 21 -9.12 16.91 2.00
CA SER A 21 -10.07 16.66 3.11
C SER A 21 -11.27 17.60 3.08
N ASP A 22 -11.04 18.89 2.80
CA ASP A 22 -12.12 19.87 2.72
C ASP A 22 -13.04 19.59 1.52
N LYS A 23 -12.47 19.25 0.37
CA LYS A 23 -13.23 18.81 -0.82
C LYS A 23 -14.09 17.58 -0.55
N ILE A 24 -13.58 16.60 0.19
CA ILE A 24 -14.33 15.40 0.57
C ILE A 24 -15.51 15.73 1.46
N SER A 25 -15.32 16.62 2.42
CA SER A 25 -16.39 17.07 3.31
C SER A 25 -17.54 17.66 2.50
N LEU A 26 -17.23 18.47 1.48
CA LEU A 26 -18.22 19.00 0.54
C LEU A 26 -18.92 17.91 -0.28
N LEU A 27 -18.17 16.95 -0.84
CA LEU A 27 -18.72 15.84 -1.63
C LEU A 27 -19.62 14.92 -0.78
N SER A 28 -19.26 14.69 0.49
CA SER A 28 -20.04 13.85 1.41
C SER A 28 -21.41 14.43 1.75
N ALA A 29 -21.53 15.77 1.72
CA ALA A 29 -22.77 16.50 1.94
C ALA A 29 -23.70 16.50 0.72
N GLN A 30 -23.20 16.16 -0.47
CA GLN A 30 -24.01 16.06 -1.69
C GLN A 30 -24.87 14.79 -1.64
N LYS A 31 -26.11 14.89 -2.14
CA LYS A 31 -26.95 13.70 -2.39
C LYS A 31 -26.23 12.80 -3.41
N PRO A 32 -26.29 11.46 -3.27
CA PRO A 32 -25.65 10.57 -4.23
C PRO A 32 -26.17 10.90 -5.64
N CYS A 33 -25.30 11.43 -6.49
CA CYS A 33 -25.59 11.65 -7.89
C CYS A 33 -25.39 10.30 -8.60
N ASP A 34 -26.49 9.71 -9.06
CA ASP A 34 -26.58 8.57 -9.99
C ASP A 34 -25.28 7.81 -10.29
N LEU A 35 -25.02 6.78 -9.49
CA LEU A 35 -24.08 5.70 -9.81
C LEU A 35 -24.73 4.37 -9.41
N THR A 36 -25.80 4.00 -10.13
CA THR A 36 -26.40 2.65 -10.28
C THR A 36 -26.60 1.72 -9.07
N ASN A 37 -26.25 2.09 -7.83
CA ASN A 37 -26.19 1.20 -6.66
C ASN A 37 -26.27 1.93 -5.28
N ASP A 38 -26.76 3.18 -5.18
CA ASP A 38 -26.89 3.94 -3.91
C ASP A 38 -25.60 4.16 -3.08
N ILE A 39 -24.41 3.80 -3.60
CA ILE A 39 -23.14 3.99 -2.87
C ILE A 39 -22.66 5.43 -3.03
N ASN A 40 -22.72 6.21 -1.94
CA ASN A 40 -22.11 7.54 -1.90
C ASN A 40 -20.61 7.43 -1.60
N VAL A 41 -19.79 7.41 -2.66
CA VAL A 41 -18.32 7.33 -2.58
C VAL A 41 -17.73 8.47 -1.75
N GLY A 42 -18.28 9.68 -1.86
CA GLY A 42 -17.87 10.84 -1.07
C GLY A 42 -18.04 10.62 0.43
N LYS A 43 -19.17 10.03 0.87
CA LYS A 43 -19.40 9.65 2.28
C LYS A 43 -18.44 8.58 2.77
N ASN A 44 -18.18 7.55 1.97
CA ASN A 44 -17.23 6.50 2.35
C ASN A 44 -15.81 7.05 2.49
N LEU A 45 -15.37 7.92 1.58
CA LEU A 45 -14.05 8.54 1.69
C LEU A 45 -14.00 9.52 2.87
N ALA A 46 -15.06 10.27 3.15
CA ALA A 46 -15.15 11.12 4.33
C ALA A 46 -14.97 10.31 5.62
N TYR A 47 -15.62 9.15 5.71
CA TYR A 47 -15.44 8.22 6.81
C TYR A 47 -13.98 7.75 6.96
N LEU A 48 -13.30 7.40 5.86
CA LEU A 48 -11.89 7.04 5.90
C LEU A 48 -11.00 8.18 6.42
N TYR A 49 -11.26 9.40 5.94
CA TYR A 49 -10.53 10.59 6.37
C TYR A 49 -10.75 10.88 7.85
N GLU A 50 -12.01 10.90 8.30
CA GLU A 50 -12.37 11.13 9.70
C GLU A 50 -11.69 10.12 10.63
N LYS A 51 -11.76 8.82 10.29
CA LYS A 51 -11.03 7.79 11.02
C LYS A 51 -9.55 8.10 11.07
N TRP A 52 -8.93 8.34 9.93
CA TRP A 52 -7.48 8.55 9.90
C TRP A 52 -7.05 9.79 10.71
N PHE A 53 -7.85 10.87 10.72
CA PHE A 53 -7.59 12.08 11.49
C PHE A 53 -7.46 11.86 13.00
N VAL A 54 -7.86 10.69 13.54
CA VAL A 54 -7.67 10.32 14.95
C VAL A 54 -6.19 10.13 15.33
N GLY A 55 -5.26 10.20 14.36
CA GLY A 55 -3.81 10.25 14.63
C GLY A 55 -3.04 9.01 14.19
N TYR A 56 -3.58 8.28 13.22
CA TYR A 56 -2.97 7.08 12.67
C TYR A 56 -1.62 7.35 11.97
N PRO A 57 -0.77 6.31 11.83
CA PRO A 57 0.58 6.46 11.30
C PRO A 57 0.59 6.88 9.83
N VAL A 58 1.65 7.60 9.46
CA VAL A 58 1.97 8.01 8.09
C VAL A 58 3.25 7.30 7.65
N TYR A 59 3.20 6.66 6.50
CA TYR A 59 4.33 5.97 5.90
C TYR A 59 4.70 6.60 4.55
N CYS A 60 5.88 7.19 4.46
CA CYS A 60 6.49 7.58 3.19
C CYS A 60 7.12 6.34 2.55
N VAL A 61 6.54 5.87 1.45
CA VAL A 61 6.99 4.68 0.74
C VAL A 61 8.09 5.05 -0.24
N ARG A 62 9.25 4.40 -0.12
CA ARG A 62 10.38 4.68 -1.03
C ARG A 62 10.08 4.22 -2.46
N ARG A 63 10.57 4.96 -3.45
CA ARG A 63 10.37 4.67 -4.88
C ARG A 63 10.77 3.24 -5.27
N SER A 64 11.92 2.75 -4.81
CA SER A 64 12.37 1.38 -5.09
C SER A 64 11.37 0.32 -4.60
N LEU A 65 10.77 0.51 -3.43
CA LEU A 65 9.76 -0.40 -2.90
C LEU A 65 8.46 -0.32 -3.72
N ILE A 66 8.08 0.86 -4.20
CA ILE A 66 6.90 1.02 -5.08
C ILE A 66 7.09 0.22 -6.36
N GLU A 67 8.25 0.36 -7.01
CA GLU A 67 8.59 -0.42 -8.21
C GLU A 67 8.51 -1.93 -7.95
N GLU A 68 9.08 -2.39 -6.84
CA GLU A 68 9.01 -3.81 -6.44
C GLU A 68 7.56 -4.28 -6.21
N MET A 69 6.71 -3.43 -5.61
CA MET A 69 5.29 -3.76 -5.41
C MET A 69 4.52 -3.81 -6.72
N LEU A 70 4.78 -2.89 -7.65
CA LEU A 70 4.13 -2.86 -8.96
C LEU A 70 4.46 -4.09 -9.82
N GLU A 71 5.65 -4.69 -9.63
CA GLU A 71 6.11 -5.88 -10.36
C GLU A 71 5.62 -7.22 -9.77
N THR A 72 4.99 -7.20 -8.59
CA THR A 72 4.67 -8.41 -7.83
C THR A 72 3.16 -8.54 -7.63
N ASP A 73 2.50 -9.58 -8.12
CA ASP A 73 1.10 -9.84 -7.74
C ASP A 73 1.04 -10.72 -6.47
N VAL A 74 0.21 -10.30 -5.51
CA VAL A 74 -0.12 -11.07 -4.30
C VAL A 74 -0.98 -12.30 -4.62
N GLY A 75 -1.73 -12.28 -5.74
CA GLY A 75 -2.67 -13.32 -6.13
C GLY A 75 -3.91 -13.38 -5.21
N ASP A 76 -5.05 -13.83 -5.73
CA ASP A 76 -6.31 -13.85 -4.95
C ASP A 76 -6.51 -15.18 -4.19
N ASN A 77 -6.05 -16.29 -4.76
CA ASN A 77 -6.33 -17.65 -4.25
C ASN A 77 -5.28 -18.19 -3.27
N ILE A 78 -4.28 -17.38 -2.91
CA ILE A 78 -3.22 -17.81 -1.99
C ILE A 78 -3.60 -17.35 -0.58
N SER A 79 -3.61 -18.27 0.38
CA SER A 79 -3.90 -18.02 1.80
C SER A 79 -2.81 -17.22 2.54
N LEU A 80 -2.22 -16.21 1.91
CA LEU A 80 -1.18 -15.35 2.47
C LEU A 80 -1.65 -14.62 3.73
N PHE A 81 -2.94 -14.35 3.86
CA PHE A 81 -3.49 -13.57 4.96
C PHE A 81 -4.06 -14.42 6.10
N LYS A 82 -3.90 -15.75 6.06
CA LYS A 82 -4.59 -16.66 7.01
C LYS A 82 -4.25 -16.37 8.47
N ASN A 83 -2.97 -16.13 8.74
CA ASN A 83 -2.45 -15.89 10.09
C ASN A 83 -2.15 -14.40 10.33
N ILE A 84 -2.77 -13.50 9.56
CA ILE A 84 -2.54 -12.07 9.74
C ILE A 84 -3.27 -11.56 10.99
N ASP A 85 -2.52 -10.82 11.80
CA ASP A 85 -2.99 -10.11 12.99
C ASP A 85 -2.64 -8.64 12.79
N LEU A 86 -3.62 -7.85 12.36
CA LEU A 86 -3.38 -6.48 11.92
C LEU A 86 -3.33 -5.53 13.11
N GLY A 87 -2.14 -5.31 13.66
CA GLY A 87 -1.94 -4.36 14.75
C GLY A 87 -2.15 -2.87 14.40
N VAL A 88 -2.36 -2.54 13.12
CA VAL A 88 -2.60 -1.17 12.64
C VAL A 88 -3.85 -1.15 11.74
N PRO A 89 -5.02 -0.76 12.27
CA PRO A 89 -6.27 -0.84 11.52
C PRO A 89 -6.39 0.24 10.44
N THR A 90 -5.81 1.42 10.65
CA THR A 90 -5.88 2.53 9.68
C THR A 90 -4.50 3.18 9.53
N TYR A 91 -4.11 3.57 8.31
CA TYR A 91 -2.85 4.27 8.05
C TYR A 91 -2.87 5.06 6.74
N LEU A 92 -1.94 6.00 6.59
CA LEU A 92 -1.71 6.76 5.36
C LEU A 92 -0.40 6.32 4.71
N LEU A 93 -0.47 5.94 3.44
CA LEU A 93 0.69 5.79 2.57
C LEU A 93 0.88 7.09 1.79
N CYS A 94 2.09 7.64 1.81
CA CYS A 94 2.49 8.76 0.95
C CYS A 94 3.51 8.24 -0.07
N PHE A 95 3.36 8.65 -1.33
CA PHE A 95 4.22 8.25 -2.43
C PHE A 95 4.98 9.47 -2.97
N PRO A 96 6.18 9.27 -3.53
CA PRO A 96 6.86 10.34 -4.23
C PRO A 96 6.03 10.75 -5.46
N GLU A 97 5.97 12.05 -5.71
CA GLU A 97 5.28 12.64 -6.84
C GLU A 97 5.66 11.94 -8.15
N SER A 98 4.68 11.84 -9.04
CA SER A 98 4.84 11.26 -10.38
C SER A 98 5.30 9.78 -10.42
N THR A 99 5.18 9.03 -9.32
CA THR A 99 5.62 7.62 -9.28
C THR A 99 4.51 6.65 -9.70
N ILE A 100 3.28 6.85 -9.23
CA ILE A 100 2.15 5.95 -9.51
C ILE A 100 1.16 6.69 -10.39
N LYS A 101 1.08 6.33 -11.67
CA LYS A 101 0.12 6.94 -12.60
C LYS A 101 -1.30 6.57 -12.21
N SER A 102 -2.17 7.59 -12.14
CA SER A 102 -3.60 7.40 -11.93
C SER A 102 -4.19 6.65 -13.14
N PRO A 103 -4.94 5.57 -12.89
CA PRO A 103 -5.51 4.73 -13.94
C PRO A 103 -6.71 5.38 -14.65
N VAL A 104 -7.35 6.37 -14.04
CA VAL A 104 -8.59 6.98 -14.57
C VAL A 104 -8.54 8.50 -14.70
N GLY A 105 -7.80 9.21 -13.83
CA GLY A 105 -7.82 10.68 -13.79
C GLY A 105 -6.69 11.38 -14.53
N ASN A 106 -5.86 10.64 -15.27
CA ASN A 106 -4.66 11.14 -15.98
C ASN A 106 -3.64 11.88 -15.07
N GLY A 107 -3.81 11.83 -13.75
CA GLY A 107 -2.89 12.38 -12.76
C GLY A 107 -1.97 11.32 -12.18
N PHE A 108 -1.50 11.56 -10.96
CA PHE A 108 -0.69 10.63 -10.17
C PHE A 108 -1.28 10.42 -8.78
N ILE A 109 -1.08 9.22 -8.22
CA ILE A 109 -1.50 8.87 -6.87
C ILE A 109 -0.36 9.26 -5.90
N ASP A 110 -0.53 10.36 -5.18
CA ASP A 110 0.49 10.87 -4.25
C ASP A 110 0.30 10.34 -2.82
N TYR A 111 -0.89 9.82 -2.50
CA TYR A 111 -1.17 9.19 -1.22
C TYR A 111 -2.33 8.19 -1.32
N LEU A 112 -2.47 7.32 -0.33
CA LEU A 112 -3.59 6.42 -0.12
C LEU A 112 -3.91 6.32 1.37
N ILE A 113 -5.17 6.56 1.74
CA ILE A 113 -5.66 6.17 3.07
C ILE A 113 -6.11 4.73 2.97
N VAL A 114 -5.69 3.91 3.92
CA VAL A 114 -6.09 2.52 4.05
C VAL A 114 -6.77 2.32 5.40
N ASP A 115 -7.94 1.71 5.40
CA ASP A 115 -8.67 1.29 6.60
C ASP A 115 -8.95 -0.21 6.50
N ILE A 116 -8.78 -0.91 7.61
CA ILE A 116 -8.98 -2.33 7.71
C ILE A 116 -9.88 -2.59 8.91
N VAL A 117 -11.05 -3.14 8.61
CA VAL A 117 -12.08 -3.46 9.59
C VAL A 117 -12.05 -4.97 9.81
N GLU A 118 -11.77 -5.38 11.03
CA GLU A 118 -11.91 -6.78 11.45
C GLU A 118 -13.36 -7.09 11.78
N ASN A 119 -13.80 -8.27 11.36
CA ASN A 119 -15.08 -8.84 11.75
C ASN A 119 -14.84 -9.83 12.89
N ASP A 120 -15.32 -9.50 14.09
CA ASP A 120 -15.10 -10.32 15.28
C ASP A 120 -15.93 -11.61 15.32
N VAL A 121 -16.96 -11.71 14.46
CA VAL A 121 -17.90 -12.84 14.47
C VAL A 121 -17.57 -13.81 13.33
N LYS A 122 -16.78 -14.83 13.65
CA LYS A 122 -16.55 -15.98 12.79
C LYS A 122 -17.86 -16.77 12.64
N ASN A 123 -18.29 -17.03 11.41
CA ASN A 123 -19.45 -17.86 11.08
C ASN A 123 -20.83 -17.31 11.50
N SER A 124 -21.10 -16.00 11.35
CA SER A 124 -22.51 -15.66 11.06
C SER A 124 -22.83 -16.24 9.67
N GLU A 125 -24.05 -16.74 9.47
CA GLU A 125 -24.46 -17.39 8.20
C GLU A 125 -24.23 -16.51 6.94
N ASN A 126 -23.96 -15.22 7.13
CA ASN A 126 -23.75 -14.22 6.08
C ASN A 126 -22.37 -13.54 6.07
N ASN A 127 -21.40 -13.88 6.94
CA ASN A 127 -20.10 -13.20 6.97
C ASN A 127 -18.91 -14.09 6.58
N GLU A 128 -18.60 -14.09 5.28
CA GLU A 128 -17.46 -14.82 4.72
C GLU A 128 -16.10 -14.16 4.97
N TYR A 129 -16.08 -12.89 5.41
CA TYR A 129 -14.87 -12.08 5.52
C TYR A 129 -14.39 -11.97 6.97
N LYS A 130 -13.09 -12.22 7.19
CA LYS A 130 -12.40 -11.86 8.44
C LYS A 130 -12.07 -10.37 8.47
N TYR A 131 -11.59 -9.83 7.35
CA TYR A 131 -11.25 -8.41 7.24
C TYR A 131 -11.88 -7.79 6.00
N LEU A 132 -12.36 -6.55 6.14
CA LEU A 132 -12.73 -5.67 5.04
C LEU A 132 -11.68 -4.57 4.94
N ILE A 133 -11.03 -4.47 3.79
CA ILE A 133 -10.02 -3.45 3.50
C ILE A 133 -10.68 -2.41 2.62
N PHE A 134 -10.58 -1.15 3.00
CA PHE A 134 -11.00 0.01 2.24
C PHE A 134 -9.79 0.88 1.95
N TRP A 135 -9.80 1.53 0.79
CA TRP A 135 -8.81 2.53 0.47
C TRP A 135 -9.39 3.63 -0.39
N GLY A 136 -8.79 4.81 -0.31
CA GLY A 136 -9.14 5.92 -1.19
C GLY A 136 -8.19 7.10 -1.13
N CYS A 137 -8.29 7.93 -2.16
CA CYS A 137 -7.51 9.16 -2.33
C CYS A 137 -8.10 10.05 -3.44
N PHE A 138 -7.47 11.20 -3.60
CA PHE A 138 -7.51 12.01 -4.82
C PHE A 138 -6.20 11.82 -5.55
N ASP A 139 -6.26 11.71 -6.87
CA ASP A 139 -5.07 11.89 -7.68
C ASP A 139 -4.69 13.38 -7.82
N SER A 140 -3.52 13.64 -8.40
CA SER A 140 -2.98 14.99 -8.61
C SER A 140 -3.87 15.90 -9.47
N ASN A 141 -4.87 15.35 -10.18
CA ASN A 141 -5.83 16.08 -11.00
C ASN A 141 -7.20 16.21 -10.31
N ASN A 142 -7.29 15.91 -9.01
CA ASN A 142 -8.51 15.90 -8.21
C ASN A 142 -9.54 14.85 -8.64
N THR A 143 -9.12 13.74 -9.25
CA THR A 143 -10.01 12.61 -9.51
C THR A 143 -10.10 11.74 -8.27
N LEU A 144 -11.33 11.48 -7.83
CA LEU A 144 -11.65 10.65 -6.68
C LEU A 144 -11.44 9.16 -6.99
N LEU A 145 -10.66 8.48 -6.16
CA LEU A 145 -10.44 7.03 -6.23
C LEU A 145 -10.85 6.39 -4.90
N PHE A 146 -11.67 5.34 -4.95
CA PHE A 146 -12.09 4.59 -3.78
C PHE A 146 -12.41 3.15 -4.15
N SER A 147 -11.99 2.20 -3.32
CA SER A 147 -12.39 0.80 -3.46
C SER A 147 -12.18 0.04 -2.15
N GLY A 148 -12.48 -1.26 -2.18
CA GLY A 148 -12.16 -2.18 -1.11
C GLY A 148 -12.00 -3.62 -1.59
N LYS A 149 -11.58 -4.48 -0.68
CA LYS A 149 -11.46 -5.94 -0.84
C LYS A 149 -11.76 -6.63 0.49
N GLY A 150 -12.25 -7.85 0.41
CA GLY A 150 -12.45 -8.70 1.57
C GLY A 150 -11.38 -9.79 1.65
N ILE A 151 -10.82 -10.00 2.84
CA ILE A 151 -10.00 -11.17 3.19
C ILE A 151 -10.90 -12.16 3.91
N ARG A 152 -10.96 -13.39 3.40
CA ARG A 152 -11.73 -14.48 4.01
C ARG A 152 -11.03 -15.06 5.24
N TRP A 153 -11.79 -15.82 6.03
CA TRP A 153 -11.27 -16.54 7.19
C TRP A 153 -10.16 -17.56 6.87
N ASP A 154 -10.09 -18.04 5.63
CA ASP A 154 -9.03 -18.92 5.14
C ASP A 154 -7.78 -18.17 4.63
N GLY A 155 -7.79 -16.84 4.67
CA GLY A 155 -6.71 -15.97 4.23
C GLY A 155 -6.68 -15.67 2.73
N THR A 156 -7.65 -16.14 1.95
CA THR A 156 -7.80 -15.81 0.53
C THR A 156 -8.45 -14.44 0.33
N ILE A 157 -8.21 -13.83 -0.82
CA ILE A 157 -8.80 -12.54 -1.20
C ILE A 157 -9.96 -12.81 -2.15
N LYS A 158 -11.10 -12.18 -1.89
CA LYS A 158 -12.22 -12.18 -2.82
C LYS A 158 -12.51 -10.74 -3.24
N GLN A 159 -13.02 -10.58 -4.46
CA GLN A 159 -13.54 -9.29 -4.90
C GLN A 159 -14.57 -8.81 -3.88
N SER A 160 -14.41 -7.57 -3.44
CA SER A 160 -15.37 -6.94 -2.53
C SER A 160 -16.76 -6.97 -3.15
N PRO A 161 -17.84 -7.03 -2.36
CA PRO A 161 -19.21 -6.93 -2.88
C PRO A 161 -19.49 -5.60 -3.61
N PHE A 162 -18.59 -4.61 -3.54
CA PHE A 162 -18.73 -3.34 -4.24
C PHE A 162 -18.36 -3.50 -5.72
N ILE A 163 -19.36 -3.39 -6.59
CA ILE A 163 -19.19 -3.40 -8.04
C ILE A 163 -18.65 -2.04 -8.47
N LEU A 164 -17.38 -2.04 -8.87
CA LEU A 164 -16.74 -0.91 -9.52
C LEU A 164 -17.08 -0.90 -11.03
N SER A 165 -17.15 0.30 -11.63
CA SER A 165 -17.31 0.50 -13.07
C SER A 165 -16.13 -0.09 -13.87
N GLY A 166 -16.28 -0.26 -15.18
CA GLY A 166 -15.27 -0.93 -16.02
C GLY A 166 -13.88 -0.28 -15.99
N LEU A 167 -13.81 1.07 -15.98
CA LEU A 167 -12.58 1.86 -15.86
C LEU A 167 -11.93 1.74 -14.48
N GLU A 168 -12.72 1.42 -13.45
CA GLU A 168 -12.25 1.26 -12.07
C GLU A 168 -11.65 -0.14 -11.81
N LYS A 169 -11.75 -1.11 -12.73
CA LYS A 169 -11.23 -2.47 -12.52
C LYS A 169 -9.69 -2.54 -12.57
N ASP A 170 -9.08 -1.98 -13.60
CA ASP A 170 -7.61 -1.93 -13.73
C ASP A 170 -7.00 -1.02 -12.67
N ALA A 171 -7.71 0.07 -12.38
CA ALA A 171 -7.40 0.98 -11.30
C ALA A 171 -7.37 0.29 -9.94
N ALA A 172 -8.43 -0.48 -9.67
CA ALA A 172 -8.54 -1.22 -8.46
C ALA A 172 -7.47 -2.30 -8.36
N PHE A 173 -7.05 -2.92 -9.46
CA PHE A 173 -6.01 -3.95 -9.43
C PHE A 173 -4.65 -3.39 -9.01
N LEU A 174 -4.19 -2.28 -9.62
CA LEU A 174 -2.93 -1.62 -9.29
C LEU A 174 -2.87 -1.23 -7.81
N VAL A 175 -3.89 -0.48 -7.36
CA VAL A 175 -3.94 0.06 -6.01
C VAL A 175 -4.17 -1.06 -4.98
N ARG A 176 -5.04 -2.04 -5.28
CA ARG A 176 -5.22 -3.25 -4.45
C ARG A 176 -3.89 -3.91 -4.17
N ASN A 177 -3.05 -4.06 -5.19
CA ASN A 177 -1.79 -4.77 -5.04
C ASN A 177 -0.81 -4.02 -4.13
N ILE A 178 -0.75 -2.70 -4.23
CA ILE A 178 0.04 -1.84 -3.31
C ILE A 178 -0.48 -1.97 -1.88
N VAL A 179 -1.80 -1.87 -1.68
CA VAL A 179 -2.42 -1.96 -0.36
C VAL A 179 -2.13 -3.31 0.29
N LEU A 180 -2.37 -4.42 -0.41
CA LEU A 180 -2.13 -5.77 0.11
C LEU A 180 -0.65 -6.03 0.43
N GLN A 181 0.27 -5.56 -0.42
CA GLN A 181 1.69 -5.68 -0.13
C GLN A 181 2.11 -4.83 1.05
N SER A 182 1.56 -3.60 1.18
CA SER A 182 1.83 -2.77 2.36
C SER A 182 1.40 -3.46 3.65
N ILE A 183 0.24 -4.13 3.64
CA ILE A 183 -0.24 -4.92 4.77
C ILE A 183 0.75 -6.04 5.15
N LEU A 184 1.17 -6.85 4.16
CA LEU A 184 2.12 -7.94 4.40
C LEU A 184 3.48 -7.43 4.89
N LEU A 185 3.95 -6.30 4.36
CA LEU A 185 5.20 -5.67 4.75
C LEU A 185 5.13 -5.11 6.17
N LEU A 186 4.07 -4.39 6.51
CA LEU A 186 3.89 -3.83 7.86
C LEU A 186 3.82 -4.93 8.92
N GLN A 187 3.21 -6.07 8.61
CA GLN A 187 3.10 -7.20 9.54
C GLN A 187 4.38 -8.02 9.65
N TYR A 188 4.93 -8.49 8.52
CA TYR A 188 5.98 -9.51 8.52
C TYR A 188 7.39 -8.96 8.34
N TYR A 189 7.51 -7.68 7.99
CA TYR A 189 8.79 -6.99 7.78
C TYR A 189 8.83 -5.65 8.54
N PRO A 190 8.53 -5.62 9.86
CA PRO A 190 8.54 -4.36 10.62
C PRO A 190 9.89 -3.65 10.60
N GLU A 191 10.99 -4.36 10.35
CA GLU A 191 12.35 -3.79 10.24
C GLU A 191 12.54 -2.86 9.04
N ILE A 192 11.67 -2.91 8.03
CA ILE A 192 11.72 -1.96 6.90
C ILE A 192 11.02 -0.64 7.22
N GLN A 193 10.48 -0.51 8.43
CA GLN A 193 9.94 0.74 8.97
C GLN A 193 11.06 1.50 9.69
N GLN A 194 11.30 2.76 9.31
CA GLN A 194 12.30 3.59 9.98
C GLN A 194 11.68 4.93 10.36
N GLU A 195 11.88 5.38 11.60
CA GLU A 195 11.44 6.72 11.99
C GLU A 195 12.20 7.79 11.19
N MET A 196 11.48 8.74 10.63
CA MET A 196 12.13 9.90 10.03
C MET A 196 12.68 10.78 11.15
N LYS A 197 14.01 11.02 11.12
CA LYS A 197 14.68 11.83 12.14
C LYS A 197 14.16 13.27 12.07
N SER A 198 13.74 13.80 13.21
CA SER A 198 13.49 15.24 13.33
C SER A 198 14.80 16.02 13.10
N PRO A 199 14.79 17.16 12.39
CA PRO A 199 16.00 17.94 12.12
C PRO A 199 16.62 18.64 13.35
N THR A 200 16.25 18.28 14.57
CA THR A 200 16.76 18.89 15.81
C THR A 200 17.43 17.86 16.71
N GLN A 201 18.72 17.63 16.49
CA GLN A 201 19.65 17.40 17.59
C GLN A 201 20.57 18.62 17.64
N SER A 202 20.31 19.54 18.57
CA SER A 202 21.28 20.58 18.89
C SER A 202 22.58 19.92 19.33
N ARG A 203 23.71 20.28 18.72
CA ARG A 203 25.06 19.85 19.14
C ARG A 203 25.49 20.52 20.47
N GLY A 204 24.65 20.51 21.50
CA GLY A 204 24.93 21.15 22.79
C GLY A 204 23.99 20.70 23.90
N PHE A 205 24.39 20.98 25.15
CA PHE A 205 23.71 20.58 26.40
C PHE A 205 22.35 21.27 26.67
N GLY A 206 21.78 21.97 25.69
CA GLY A 206 20.44 22.57 25.81
C GLY A 206 19.35 21.54 25.54
N MET A 207 18.24 21.60 26.29
CA MET A 207 17.05 20.78 25.98
C MET A 207 16.56 21.12 24.57
N ALA A 208 16.46 20.11 23.71
CA ALA A 208 15.91 20.28 22.37
C ALA A 208 14.47 20.76 22.47
N LYS A 209 14.12 21.84 21.77
CA LYS A 209 12.73 22.32 21.71
C LYS A 209 11.86 21.25 21.04
N PRO A 210 10.66 20.96 21.57
CA PRO A 210 9.75 20.01 20.94
C PRO A 210 9.35 20.52 19.55
N SER A 211 9.40 19.63 18.56
CA SER A 211 9.03 19.97 17.18
C SER A 211 7.56 20.40 17.07
N GLU A 212 7.31 21.43 16.27
CA GLU A 212 5.96 21.86 15.86
C GLU A 212 5.30 20.87 14.88
N TYR A 213 6.12 20.01 14.25
CA TYR A 213 5.71 19.03 13.26
C TYR A 213 5.77 17.60 13.81
N ARG A 214 4.88 16.75 13.28
CA ARG A 214 5.02 15.29 13.32
C ARG A 214 5.85 14.82 12.12
N PHE A 215 6.51 13.68 12.27
CA PHE A 215 7.33 13.09 11.22
C PHE A 215 6.75 11.74 10.80
N PRO A 216 6.68 11.44 9.49
CA PRO A 216 6.25 10.14 9.00
C PRO A 216 7.31 9.07 9.31
N ARG A 217 6.95 7.81 9.09
CA ARG A 217 7.88 6.69 9.03
C ARG A 217 8.27 6.43 7.58
N TRP A 218 9.49 6.03 7.31
CA TRP A 218 9.87 5.45 6.03
C TRP A 218 9.36 4.01 5.94
N LEU A 219 8.88 3.63 4.76
CA LEU A 219 8.62 2.24 4.40
C LEU A 219 9.52 1.85 3.23
N GLY A 220 10.45 0.93 3.49
CA GLY A 220 11.42 0.43 2.51
C GLY A 220 12.86 0.78 2.88
N ASN A 221 13.79 0.01 2.32
CA ASN A 221 15.21 0.15 2.59
C ASN A 221 15.88 1.11 1.60
N GLU A 222 16.90 1.86 2.06
CA GLU A 222 17.71 2.72 1.18
C GLU A 222 18.55 1.94 0.15
N LYS A 223 18.72 0.62 0.34
CA LYS A 223 19.72 -0.20 -0.35
C LYS A 223 19.19 -1.17 -1.42
N THR A 224 17.96 -1.05 -1.90
CA THR A 224 17.50 -1.89 -3.04
C THR A 224 17.81 -1.23 -4.38
N ASN A 225 19.11 -1.09 -4.68
CA ASN A 225 19.60 -0.79 -6.04
C ASN A 225 20.64 -1.84 -6.43
N ASN A 226 20.21 -3.06 -6.71
CA ASN A 226 21.00 -4.04 -7.45
C ASN A 226 20.26 -4.46 -8.75
N ARG A 227 19.62 -3.49 -9.42
CA ARG A 227 19.33 -3.63 -10.86
C ARG A 227 20.63 -3.36 -11.61
N ILE A 228 21.48 -4.37 -11.74
CA ILE A 228 22.55 -4.36 -12.75
C ILE A 228 21.83 -4.50 -14.10
N THR A 229 21.63 -3.37 -14.78
CA THR A 229 21.19 -3.31 -16.17
C THR A 229 22.36 -3.68 -17.08
N GLU A 230 22.44 -4.94 -17.46
CA GLU A 230 23.20 -5.36 -18.65
C GLU A 230 22.19 -5.82 -19.70
N ARG A 231 21.86 -4.93 -20.65
CA ARG A 231 21.21 -5.32 -21.91
C ARG A 231 22.32 -5.84 -22.82
N GLY A 232 22.48 -7.15 -22.90
CA GLY A 232 23.21 -7.82 -23.99
C GLY A 232 22.24 -8.23 -25.08
N GLU A 233 22.41 -7.68 -26.27
CA GLU A 233 21.65 -8.05 -27.47
C GLU A 233 22.16 -9.38 -28.05
N GLY A 234 21.22 -10.27 -28.37
CA GLY A 234 21.29 -11.20 -29.50
C GLY A 234 22.11 -12.48 -29.34
N GLN A 235 21.45 -13.64 -29.28
CA GLN A 235 21.46 -14.65 -30.37
C GLN A 235 20.58 -15.85 -30.03
N LYS A 236 20.14 -16.55 -31.08
CA LYS A 236 19.32 -17.77 -31.05
C LYS A 236 20.20 -18.97 -30.71
N GLU A 237 19.75 -19.87 -29.82
CA GLU A 237 19.53 -21.31 -30.07
C GLU A 237 19.42 -22.17 -28.79
N THR A 238 18.45 -23.10 -28.83
CA THR A 238 18.23 -24.29 -27.98
C THR A 238 18.02 -24.10 -26.48
N ALA A 239 17.15 -24.95 -25.91
CA ALA A 239 16.71 -24.94 -24.51
C ALA A 239 17.84 -25.23 -23.50
N LYS A 240 18.75 -24.28 -23.32
CA LYS A 240 19.61 -24.15 -22.15
C LYS A 240 19.09 -23.00 -21.29
N LYS A 241 19.20 -23.15 -19.96
CA LYS A 241 18.64 -22.21 -18.97
C LYS A 241 19.22 -20.81 -19.20
N SER A 242 18.42 -19.91 -19.78
CA SER A 242 18.83 -18.54 -20.08
C SER A 242 18.97 -17.69 -18.81
N LYS A 243 19.84 -16.68 -18.87
CA LYS A 243 19.89 -15.58 -17.90
C LYS A 243 18.55 -14.85 -17.94
N HIS A 244 17.83 -14.86 -16.83
CA HIS A 244 16.57 -14.14 -16.69
C HIS A 244 16.41 -13.57 -15.30
N TYR A 245 15.68 -12.46 -15.20
CA TYR A 245 15.34 -11.87 -13.92
C TYR A 245 14.05 -12.50 -13.40
N ARG A 246 14.11 -13.08 -12.20
CA ARG A 246 12.93 -13.53 -11.48
C ARG A 246 12.46 -12.40 -10.57
N SER A 247 11.22 -11.95 -10.75
CA SER A 247 10.61 -10.91 -9.93
C SER A 247 10.43 -11.32 -8.46
N HIS A 248 10.19 -10.31 -7.63
CA HIS A 248 9.75 -10.49 -6.25
C HIS A 248 8.41 -11.24 -6.22
N HIS A 249 8.19 -12.04 -5.19
CA HIS A 249 6.89 -12.69 -4.95
C HIS A 249 6.73 -13.10 -3.49
N TRP A 250 5.48 -13.31 -3.10
CA TRP A 250 5.12 -13.85 -1.79
C TRP A 250 4.91 -15.35 -1.89
N ARG A 251 5.35 -16.09 -0.87
CA ARG A 251 5.03 -17.50 -0.73
C ARG A 251 4.76 -17.85 0.73
N LEU A 252 3.98 -18.90 0.94
CA LEU A 252 3.83 -19.53 2.24
C LEU A 252 5.04 -20.44 2.49
N GLN A 253 5.73 -20.21 3.61
CA GLN A 253 6.90 -21.00 4.00
C GLN A 253 6.68 -21.63 5.38
N PRO A 254 6.87 -22.96 5.51
CA PRO A 254 6.89 -23.61 6.80
C PRO A 254 8.04 -23.08 7.67
N CYS A 255 7.77 -22.81 8.94
CA CYS A 255 8.71 -22.26 9.91
C CYS A 255 8.49 -22.86 11.31
N GLY A 256 9.35 -22.47 12.26
CA GLY A 256 9.32 -22.99 13.63
C GLY A 256 9.90 -24.40 13.76
N GLU A 257 9.93 -24.89 14.99
CA GLU A 257 10.40 -26.25 15.30
C GLU A 257 9.47 -27.29 14.66
N GLY A 258 10.05 -28.25 13.94
CA GLY A 258 9.28 -29.26 13.21
C GLY A 258 8.46 -28.72 12.02
N ARG A 259 8.64 -27.46 11.61
CA ARG A 259 7.97 -26.85 10.44
C ARG A 259 6.43 -26.88 10.51
N LYS A 260 5.88 -26.81 11.72
CA LYS A 260 4.43 -26.89 11.95
C LYS A 260 3.71 -25.58 11.66
N ASP A 261 4.40 -24.45 11.76
CA ASP A 261 3.84 -23.14 11.46
C ASP A 261 4.06 -22.78 10.00
N ILE A 262 3.16 -21.99 9.43
CA ILE A 262 3.28 -21.46 8.07
C ILE A 262 3.14 -19.95 8.13
N LYS A 263 4.10 -19.24 7.54
CA LYS A 263 4.06 -17.78 7.41
C LYS A 263 4.33 -17.31 5.99
N PRO A 264 3.75 -16.19 5.57
CA PRO A 264 4.17 -15.48 4.37
C PRO A 264 5.63 -15.06 4.47
N VAL A 265 6.39 -15.32 3.40
CA VAL A 265 7.75 -14.86 3.24
C VAL A 265 7.88 -14.19 1.87
N ARG A 266 8.48 -13.00 1.87
CA ARG A 266 8.84 -12.26 0.69
C ARG A 266 10.11 -12.86 0.09
N VAL A 267 10.01 -13.41 -1.11
CA VAL A 267 11.15 -13.85 -1.91
C VAL A 267 11.61 -12.67 -2.75
N ARG A 268 12.89 -12.28 -2.57
CA ARG A 268 13.46 -11.16 -3.32
C ARG A 268 13.70 -11.52 -4.79
N GLY A 269 13.57 -10.52 -5.64
CA GLY A 269 13.92 -10.63 -7.04
C GLY A 269 15.42 -10.88 -7.20
N ALA A 270 15.78 -11.71 -8.18
CA ALA A 270 17.16 -12.09 -8.41
C ALA A 270 17.37 -12.50 -9.87
N TRP A 271 18.57 -12.24 -10.39
CA TRP A 271 19.03 -12.85 -11.64
C TRP A 271 19.24 -14.34 -11.44
N VAL A 272 18.63 -15.14 -12.32
CA VAL A 272 18.78 -16.59 -12.38
C VAL A 272 19.75 -16.91 -13.49
N ASN A 273 20.76 -17.75 -13.19
CA ASN A 273 21.91 -18.02 -14.05
C ASN A 273 22.65 -16.72 -14.46
N PRO A 274 23.14 -15.92 -13.50
CA PRO A 274 23.78 -14.64 -13.80
C PRO A 274 25.03 -14.79 -14.68
N ASP A 275 25.72 -15.93 -14.55
CA ASP A 275 26.96 -16.29 -15.26
C ASP A 275 26.71 -16.93 -16.63
N PHE A 276 25.45 -16.99 -17.10
CA PHE A 276 25.15 -17.49 -18.43
C PHE A 276 25.51 -16.42 -19.46
N GLU A 277 26.69 -16.57 -20.06
CA GLU A 277 27.12 -15.90 -21.29
C GLU A 277 26.64 -16.76 -22.47
N GLY A 278 25.63 -16.26 -23.19
CA GLY A 278 25.06 -16.92 -24.37
C GLY A 278 25.86 -16.67 -25.62
#